data_AF-A0A074SBB4-F1
#
_entry.id   AF-A0A074SBB4-F1
#
_cell.length_a   1.000
_cell.length_b   1.000
_cell.length_c   1.000
_cell.angle_alpha   90.00
_cell.angle_beta   90.00
_cell.angle_gamma   90.00
#
_symmetry.space_group_name_H-M   'P 1'
#
loop_
_entity.id
_entity.type
_entity.pdbx_description
1 polymer ?
#
loop_
_entity_poly.entity_id
_entity_poly.type
_entity_poly.pdbx_seq_one_letter_code
_entity_poly.pdbx_strand_id
1 'polypeptide(L)'
;MGYGGYFAYRYKRTYYRQYLQDDVEPYDSGHGQRLASMVPRDPSAFQENPFDDVVHPDDGVGADDLGFNVVYNPDLEWFKFSDRCINWTYTIDLDNLVFTVNGTVHLRLDNMPPDLEGYSYHEGGDVPVPQEYLCPKVDLWPAPHFDTVECQQKYEALQPIIVPATEWGASPWNELTASQRFSIEITHYLLDKTSARFTYAYAPFIRIWRDIDEFCWNMLCASVPALPIVQEDKLKGLDTFRFLSCGSTSSHYSLGAYMMMCPLSRGNPFKCLSSDYCWVRGCLVTFCIHLEDPIYVAHEVEQMVQRMRRDGHHESVGIILSSQQELVVVAMDGPVIRHSPVLDIRTTPRGERPGRATDGRLILTYLLSPPLTVSPLPWRQSPTISAKSATGLPLEVLQIIIDHLDIWTYTSMCRVSRSIRSVCVANPRVGNYTVLRRVPGFMSIFAVRSVNNEFKKIKLQWWSRDGWVQWKAQEVSSDEFNKLKREENEQ
;
A
#
# COMPACT_ATOMS: atom_id res chain seq x y z
N MET A 1 -30.65 5.22 -24.58
CA MET A 1 -30.23 4.88 -23.21
C MET A 1 -29.06 5.80 -22.94
N GLY A 2 -29.29 6.94 -22.30
CA GLY A 2 -28.22 7.89 -22.01
C GLY A 2 -27.42 7.46 -20.78
N TYR A 3 -26.22 8.01 -20.67
CA TYR A 3 -25.36 7.83 -19.51
C TYR A 3 -25.88 8.73 -18.39
N GLY A 4 -26.14 8.18 -17.19
CA GLY A 4 -26.51 8.95 -16.00
C GLY A 4 -25.29 9.35 -15.17
N GLY A 5 -25.49 10.24 -14.19
CA GLY A 5 -24.43 10.71 -13.31
C GLY A 5 -24.90 11.54 -12.13
N TYR A 6 -23.96 12.15 -11.41
CA TYR A 6 -24.26 13.05 -10.29
C TYR A 6 -23.50 14.37 -10.41
N PHE A 7 -24.13 15.43 -9.93
CA PHE A 7 -23.50 16.70 -9.63
C PHE A 7 -23.60 16.97 -8.14
N ALA A 8 -22.54 17.56 -7.56
CA ALA A 8 -22.57 18.07 -6.22
C ALA A 8 -21.85 19.41 -6.09
N TYR A 9 -22.24 20.21 -5.11
CA TYR A 9 -21.37 21.23 -4.54
C TYR A 9 -20.95 20.81 -3.13
N ARG A 10 -19.71 21.13 -2.74
CA ARG A 10 -19.18 20.89 -1.40
C ARG A 10 -18.84 22.22 -0.74
N TYR A 11 -19.36 22.41 0.47
CA TYR A 11 -19.11 23.59 1.29
C TYR A 11 -19.13 23.21 2.76
N LYS A 12 -18.15 23.69 3.54
CA LYS A 12 -17.93 23.33 4.94
C LYS A 12 -17.95 21.82 5.18
N ARG A 13 -17.37 21.06 4.26
CA ARG A 13 -17.30 19.59 4.20
C ARG A 13 -18.65 18.88 4.00
N THR A 14 -19.73 19.62 3.72
CA THR A 14 -21.05 19.07 3.41
C THR A 14 -21.25 18.97 1.90
N TYR A 15 -21.77 17.84 1.42
CA TYR A 15 -22.10 17.63 0.01
C TYR A 15 -23.59 17.81 -0.24
N TYR A 16 -23.91 18.60 -1.26
CA TYR A 16 -25.27 18.84 -1.72
C TYR A 16 -25.40 18.30 -3.13
N ARG A 17 -26.17 17.23 -3.29
CA ARG A 17 -26.10 16.37 -4.48
C ARG A 17 -27.39 16.35 -5.28
N GLN A 18 -27.26 16.38 -6.59
CA GLN A 18 -28.34 16.21 -7.55
C GLN A 18 -28.01 15.07 -8.54
N TYR A 19 -29.01 14.26 -8.87
CA TYR A 19 -28.89 13.25 -9.93
C TYR A 19 -29.01 13.92 -11.30
N LEU A 20 -28.14 13.54 -12.22
CA LEU A 20 -28.15 14.00 -13.61
C LEU A 20 -28.63 12.85 -14.51
N GLN A 21 -29.60 13.15 -15.36
CA GLN A 21 -30.18 12.19 -16.29
C GLN A 21 -29.82 12.54 -17.73
N ASP A 22 -29.29 11.55 -18.46
CA ASP A 22 -28.88 11.63 -19.88
C ASP A 22 -27.79 12.70 -20.17
N ASP A 23 -27.01 12.54 -21.25
CA ASP A 23 -25.95 13.47 -21.70
C ASP A 23 -24.95 13.96 -20.63
N VAL A 24 -24.62 13.10 -19.65
CA VAL A 24 -23.81 13.50 -18.48
C VAL A 24 -22.30 13.54 -18.77
N GLU A 25 -21.89 13.18 -19.97
CA GLU A 25 -20.49 13.22 -20.38
C GLU A 25 -19.92 14.65 -20.41
N PRO A 26 -18.60 14.82 -20.24
CA PRO A 26 -17.96 16.13 -20.33
C PRO A 26 -17.80 16.60 -21.77
N TYR A 27 -18.09 15.72 -22.75
CA TYR A 27 -17.91 15.97 -24.18
C TYR A 27 -19.18 16.50 -24.85
N ASP A 28 -19.05 17.00 -26.08
CA ASP A 28 -20.15 17.42 -26.97
C ASP A 28 -21.19 18.35 -26.33
N SER A 29 -20.74 19.33 -25.53
CA SER A 29 -21.62 20.24 -24.76
C SER A 29 -22.58 19.54 -23.78
N GLY A 30 -22.21 18.35 -23.31
CA GLY A 30 -22.90 17.60 -22.27
C GLY A 30 -22.90 18.31 -20.91
N HIS A 31 -23.54 17.69 -19.91
CA HIS A 31 -23.70 18.32 -18.59
C HIS A 31 -22.35 18.69 -17.94
N GLY A 32 -21.28 17.93 -18.17
CA GLY A 32 -19.97 18.24 -17.60
C GLY A 32 -19.43 19.60 -18.04
N GLN A 33 -19.44 19.88 -19.35
CA GLN A 33 -18.99 21.16 -19.91
C GLN A 33 -19.90 22.32 -19.48
N ARG A 34 -21.21 22.10 -19.38
CA ARG A 34 -22.16 23.11 -18.88
C ARG A 34 -21.87 23.46 -17.42
N LEU A 35 -21.63 22.47 -16.57
CA LEU A 35 -21.30 22.68 -15.16
C LEU A 35 -19.95 23.39 -15.00
N ALA A 36 -18.94 23.04 -15.79
CA ALA A 36 -17.66 23.75 -15.79
C ALA A 36 -17.80 25.20 -16.28
N SER A 37 -18.74 25.48 -17.18
CA SER A 37 -19.04 26.84 -17.64
C SER A 37 -19.75 27.69 -16.59
N MET A 38 -20.38 27.09 -15.57
CA MET A 38 -21.00 27.81 -14.45
C MET A 38 -19.98 28.30 -13.42
N VAL A 39 -18.78 27.73 -13.41
CA VAL A 39 -17.72 28.17 -12.49
C VAL A 39 -17.21 29.55 -12.93
N PRO A 40 -17.21 30.55 -12.04
CA PRO A 40 -16.65 31.86 -12.33
C PRO A 40 -15.19 31.74 -12.79
N ARG A 41 -14.86 32.37 -13.92
CA ARG A 41 -13.48 32.36 -14.46
C ARG A 41 -12.60 33.44 -13.86
N ASP A 42 -13.19 34.38 -13.12
CA ASP A 42 -12.47 35.42 -12.41
C ASP A 42 -12.18 34.98 -10.97
N PRO A 43 -10.91 34.81 -10.56
CA PRO A 43 -10.55 34.47 -9.19
C PRO A 43 -11.09 35.45 -8.13
N SER A 44 -11.27 36.74 -8.46
CA SER A 44 -11.86 37.71 -7.53
C SER A 44 -13.32 37.43 -7.21
N ALA A 45 -14.05 36.76 -8.10
CA ALA A 45 -15.43 36.36 -7.84
C ALA A 45 -15.50 35.40 -6.64
N PHE A 46 -14.46 34.62 -6.34
CA PHE A 46 -14.44 33.73 -5.17
C PHE A 46 -14.12 34.45 -3.84
N GLN A 47 -13.71 35.73 -3.87
CA GLN A 47 -13.42 36.52 -2.65
C GLN A 47 -14.67 37.21 -2.08
N GLU A 48 -15.63 37.56 -2.94
CA GLU A 48 -16.96 38.00 -2.56
C GLU A 48 -17.90 36.82 -2.75
N ASN A 49 -18.13 36.01 -1.70
CA ASN A 49 -18.98 34.81 -1.66
C ASN A 49 -19.93 34.67 -2.89
N PRO A 50 -19.47 34.11 -4.04
CA PRO A 50 -20.16 34.27 -5.33
C PRO A 50 -21.42 33.40 -5.44
N PHE A 51 -21.77 32.75 -4.33
CA PHE A 51 -22.88 31.84 -4.19
C PHE A 51 -23.94 32.37 -3.24
N ASP A 52 -23.88 33.64 -2.81
CA ASP A 52 -24.96 34.28 -2.03
C ASP A 52 -26.32 34.25 -2.79
N ASP A 53 -26.30 34.17 -4.14
CA ASP A 53 -27.49 33.99 -4.98
C ASP A 53 -27.84 32.51 -5.25
N VAL A 54 -26.96 31.56 -4.90
CA VAL A 54 -27.30 30.13 -4.88
C VAL A 54 -27.96 29.89 -3.54
N VAL A 55 -29.29 29.74 -3.56
CA VAL A 55 -30.11 29.45 -2.38
C VAL A 55 -29.44 28.32 -1.59
N HIS A 56 -28.78 28.71 -0.50
CA HIS A 56 -28.20 27.77 0.45
C HIS A 56 -29.39 27.21 1.22
N PRO A 57 -29.70 25.91 1.10
CA PRO A 57 -30.67 25.35 2.00
C PRO A 57 -30.09 25.42 3.40
N ASP A 58 -30.73 26.18 4.28
CA ASP A 58 -30.48 26.07 5.71
C ASP A 58 -30.61 24.59 6.10
N ASP A 59 -29.70 24.09 6.95
CA ASP A 59 -29.64 22.69 7.37
C ASP A 59 -31.06 22.17 7.73
N GLY A 60 -31.69 21.45 6.81
CA GLY A 60 -33.01 20.84 6.98
C GLY A 60 -34.23 21.62 6.45
N VAL A 61 -34.10 22.82 5.87
CA VAL A 61 -35.23 23.56 5.27
C VAL A 61 -34.87 24.09 3.87
N GLY A 62 -35.43 23.47 2.84
CA GLY A 62 -35.39 23.96 1.44
C GLY A 62 -34.48 23.20 0.46
N ALA A 63 -33.67 22.24 0.91
CA ALA A 63 -32.81 21.45 0.00
C ALA A 63 -33.65 20.57 -0.94
N ASP A 64 -34.69 19.94 -0.38
CA ASP A 64 -35.61 19.07 -1.11
C ASP A 64 -36.45 19.87 -2.13
N ASP A 65 -36.77 21.13 -1.83
CA ASP A 65 -37.55 22.03 -2.69
C ASP A 65 -36.76 22.45 -3.96
N LEU A 66 -35.42 22.39 -3.91
CA LEU A 66 -34.51 22.65 -5.04
C LEU A 66 -34.03 21.36 -5.72
N GLY A 67 -34.49 20.19 -5.27
CA GLY A 67 -34.11 18.89 -5.82
C GLY A 67 -32.72 18.39 -5.41
N PHE A 68 -32.12 18.97 -4.36
CA PHE A 68 -30.84 18.53 -3.81
C PHE A 68 -31.04 17.60 -2.61
N ASN A 69 -30.37 16.47 -2.62
CA ASN A 69 -30.24 15.62 -1.44
C ASN A 69 -29.01 16.08 -0.64
N VAL A 70 -29.21 16.49 0.60
CA VAL A 70 -28.11 16.82 1.52
C VAL A 70 -27.50 15.54 2.06
N VAL A 71 -26.18 15.40 1.92
CA VAL A 71 -25.44 14.25 2.43
C VAL A 71 -24.39 14.75 3.42
N TYR A 72 -24.67 14.54 4.71
CA TYR A 72 -23.87 15.02 5.84
C TYR A 72 -22.61 14.19 6.11
N ASN A 73 -22.55 12.98 5.56
CA ASN A 73 -21.41 12.10 5.70
C ASN A 73 -20.73 11.97 4.33
N PRO A 74 -19.40 11.96 4.23
CA PRO A 74 -18.69 11.54 3.02
C PRO A 74 -18.85 10.03 2.76
N ASP A 75 -20.08 9.51 2.90
CA ASP A 75 -20.59 8.36 2.16
C ASP A 75 -20.66 8.77 0.68
N LEU A 76 -19.48 9.09 0.15
CA LEU A 76 -19.05 9.17 -1.24
C LEU A 76 -19.30 7.82 -1.96
N GLU A 77 -20.18 6.96 -1.42
CA GLU A 77 -20.71 5.75 -2.05
C GLU A 77 -21.37 6.06 -3.39
N TRP A 78 -21.73 7.32 -3.66
CA TRP A 78 -22.22 7.76 -4.96
C TRP A 78 -21.12 7.92 -6.03
N PHE A 79 -19.83 7.89 -5.66
CA PHE A 79 -18.74 7.64 -6.60
C PHE A 79 -18.62 6.16 -6.99
N LYS A 80 -19.48 5.26 -6.48
CA LYS A 80 -19.51 3.86 -6.91
C LYS A 80 -19.97 3.78 -8.38
N PHE A 81 -19.01 3.56 -9.27
CA PHE A 81 -19.22 3.07 -10.65
C PHE A 81 -19.87 1.68 -10.73
N SER A 82 -20.30 1.08 -9.60
CA SER A 82 -20.90 -0.26 -9.56
C SER A 82 -22.39 -0.27 -9.91
N ASP A 83 -23.07 0.88 -9.88
CA ASP A 83 -24.41 0.95 -10.45
C ASP A 83 -24.26 1.10 -11.96
N ARG A 84 -24.80 0.17 -12.75
CA ARG A 84 -24.55 0.01 -14.20
C ARG A 84 -24.98 1.21 -15.06
N CYS A 85 -25.36 2.32 -14.44
CA CYS A 85 -25.95 3.50 -15.06
C CYS A 85 -25.24 4.82 -14.69
N ILE A 86 -24.26 4.84 -13.77
CA ILE A 86 -23.51 6.05 -13.38
C ILE A 86 -22.14 6.05 -14.04
N ASN A 87 -21.90 6.98 -14.94
CA ASN A 87 -20.65 7.04 -15.72
C ASN A 87 -19.82 8.28 -15.41
N TRP A 88 -20.45 9.30 -14.82
CA TRP A 88 -19.85 10.61 -14.60
C TRP A 88 -20.30 11.21 -13.27
N THR A 89 -19.33 11.76 -12.53
CA THR A 89 -19.60 12.51 -11.31
C THR A 89 -18.83 13.82 -11.34
N TYR A 90 -19.50 14.92 -10.98
CA TYR A 90 -18.92 16.25 -10.94
C TYR A 90 -19.09 16.85 -9.55
N THR A 91 -18.06 17.53 -9.05
CA THR A 91 -18.13 18.25 -7.78
C THR A 91 -17.49 19.62 -7.90
N ILE A 92 -18.23 20.68 -7.62
CA ILE A 92 -17.65 21.99 -7.32
C ILE A 92 -17.34 22.02 -5.83
N ASP A 93 -16.08 21.90 -5.47
CA ASP A 93 -15.60 21.91 -4.09
C ASP A 93 -15.07 23.31 -3.73
N LEU A 94 -15.85 24.03 -2.95
CA LEU A 94 -15.52 25.40 -2.52
C LEU A 94 -14.54 25.42 -1.35
N ASP A 95 -14.44 24.33 -0.58
CA ASP A 95 -13.49 24.23 0.53
C ASP A 95 -12.05 24.08 0.01
N ASN A 96 -11.88 23.38 -1.10
CA ASN A 96 -10.59 23.15 -1.75
C ASN A 96 -10.36 24.04 -2.99
N LEU A 97 -11.37 24.81 -3.42
CA LEU A 97 -11.38 25.59 -4.66
C LEU A 97 -11.07 24.74 -5.91
N VAL A 98 -11.71 23.56 -6.04
CA VAL A 98 -11.53 22.65 -7.17
C VAL A 98 -12.83 22.19 -7.83
N PHE A 99 -12.79 21.96 -9.14
CA PHE A 99 -13.79 21.21 -9.88
C PHE A 99 -13.30 19.77 -10.05
N THR A 100 -13.97 18.82 -9.42
CA THR A 100 -13.59 17.42 -9.44
C THR A 100 -14.44 16.63 -10.43
N VAL A 101 -13.77 15.90 -11.34
CA VAL A 101 -14.39 14.93 -12.25
C VAL A 101 -14.07 13.53 -11.75
N ASN A 102 -15.09 12.69 -11.62
CA ASN A 102 -14.98 11.27 -11.26
C ASN A 102 -14.28 10.97 -9.92
N GLY A 103 -14.14 11.99 -9.06
CA GLY A 103 -13.47 11.87 -7.77
C GLY A 103 -11.95 11.81 -7.85
N THR A 104 -11.37 11.84 -9.05
CA THR A 104 -9.95 11.56 -9.32
C THR A 104 -9.22 12.68 -10.04
N VAL A 105 -9.92 13.49 -10.85
CA VAL A 105 -9.31 14.64 -11.53
C VAL A 105 -9.80 15.91 -10.87
N HIS A 106 -8.88 16.64 -10.23
CA HIS A 106 -9.18 17.90 -9.53
C HIS A 106 -8.65 19.06 -10.35
N LEU A 107 -9.54 19.78 -11.02
CA LEU A 107 -9.23 21.00 -11.75
C LEU A 107 -9.29 22.18 -10.81
N ARG A 108 -8.36 23.12 -10.89
CA ARG A 108 -8.41 24.33 -10.06
C ARG A 108 -9.56 25.23 -10.53
N LEU A 109 -10.41 25.73 -9.64
CA LEU A 109 -11.48 26.65 -10.04
C LEU A 109 -10.94 27.98 -10.58
N ASP A 110 -9.80 28.44 -10.06
CA ASP A 110 -9.13 29.69 -10.46
C ASP A 110 -8.37 29.61 -11.79
N ASN A 111 -8.16 28.40 -12.30
CA ASN A 111 -7.45 28.13 -13.54
C ASN A 111 -7.97 26.85 -14.18
N MET A 112 -9.27 26.82 -14.52
CA MET A 112 -9.84 25.68 -15.25
C MET A 112 -9.53 25.77 -16.74
N PRO A 113 -9.41 24.63 -17.44
CA PRO A 113 -9.30 24.64 -18.89
C PRO A 113 -10.54 25.33 -19.52
N PRO A 114 -10.37 26.01 -20.67
CA PRO A 114 -11.48 26.68 -21.34
C PRO A 114 -12.53 25.67 -21.84
N ASP A 115 -12.09 24.47 -22.19
CA ASP A 115 -12.92 23.39 -22.71
C ASP A 115 -12.48 22.05 -22.10
N LEU A 116 -13.46 21.26 -21.65
CA LEU A 116 -13.22 19.92 -21.12
C LEU A 116 -13.07 18.88 -22.24
N GLU A 117 -13.59 19.13 -23.44
CA GLU A 117 -13.65 18.16 -24.54
C GLU A 117 -12.27 17.65 -25.01
N GLY A 118 -11.24 18.48 -24.84
CA GLY A 118 -9.88 18.18 -25.31
C GLY A 118 -9.08 17.21 -24.45
N TYR A 119 -9.62 16.73 -23.33
CA TYR A 119 -8.85 15.95 -22.35
C TYR A 119 -9.56 14.66 -21.93
N SER A 120 -8.75 13.70 -21.48
CA SER A 120 -9.22 12.47 -20.87
C SER A 120 -9.21 12.57 -19.35
N TYR A 121 -10.32 12.18 -18.73
CA TYR A 121 -10.53 12.22 -17.28
C TYR A 121 -10.49 10.82 -16.64
N HIS A 122 -9.85 9.87 -17.32
CA HIS A 122 -9.61 8.52 -16.85
C HIS A 122 -8.10 8.23 -16.83
N GLU A 123 -7.69 7.31 -15.97
CA GLU A 123 -6.29 6.91 -15.85
C GLU A 123 -5.79 6.29 -17.16
N GLY A 124 -4.68 6.82 -17.70
CA GLY A 124 -4.05 6.32 -18.93
C GLY A 124 -4.70 6.76 -20.25
N GLY A 125 -5.52 7.81 -20.23
CA GLY A 125 -6.11 8.38 -21.45
C GLY A 125 -5.10 9.02 -22.41
N ASP A 126 -5.47 9.08 -23.69
CA ASP A 126 -4.59 9.51 -24.79
C ASP A 126 -4.15 10.99 -24.69
N VAL A 127 -4.95 11.84 -24.04
CA VAL A 127 -4.68 13.26 -23.87
C VAL A 127 -4.88 13.66 -22.40
N PRO A 128 -3.84 13.63 -21.55
CA PRO A 128 -3.96 13.99 -20.14
C PRO A 128 -4.18 15.50 -19.97
N VAL A 129 -4.86 15.88 -18.89
CA VAL A 129 -5.03 17.28 -18.50
C VAL A 129 -3.66 17.90 -18.13
N PRO A 130 -3.31 19.08 -18.67
CA PRO A 130 -2.09 19.81 -18.30
C PRO A 130 -1.97 20.09 -16.80
N GLN A 131 -0.76 19.98 -16.26
CA GLN A 131 -0.50 20.13 -14.82
C GLN A 131 -0.89 21.52 -14.27
N GLU A 132 -0.85 22.56 -15.11
CA GLU A 132 -1.25 23.92 -14.75
C GLU A 132 -2.73 24.05 -14.36
N TYR A 133 -3.59 23.17 -14.87
CA TYR A 133 -5.01 23.14 -14.53
C TYR A 133 -5.32 22.23 -13.35
N LEU A 134 -4.38 21.38 -12.94
CA LEU A 134 -4.60 20.38 -11.89
C LEU A 134 -4.28 20.95 -10.50
N CYS A 135 -5.10 20.58 -9.53
CA CYS A 135 -4.85 20.77 -8.12
C CYS A 135 -4.33 19.45 -7.51
N PRO A 136 -3.02 19.34 -7.20
CA PRO A 136 -2.44 18.07 -6.75
C PRO A 136 -2.76 17.73 -5.29
N LYS A 137 -3.26 18.70 -4.51
CA LYS A 137 -3.58 18.52 -3.09
C LYS A 137 -4.99 19.01 -2.81
N VAL A 138 -5.85 18.09 -2.41
CA VAL A 138 -7.24 18.36 -2.02
C VAL A 138 -7.53 17.62 -0.73
N ASP A 139 -8.12 18.29 0.26
CA ASP A 139 -8.57 17.66 1.49
C ASP A 139 -9.96 17.06 1.26
N LEU A 140 -9.97 15.84 0.74
CA LEU A 140 -11.16 15.01 0.53
C LEU A 140 -11.25 13.87 1.54
N TRP A 141 -10.34 13.84 2.53
CA TRP A 141 -10.40 12.85 3.59
C TRP A 141 -11.67 13.08 4.43
N PRO A 142 -12.37 12.01 4.82
CA PRO A 142 -13.51 12.11 5.70
C PRO A 142 -13.05 12.60 7.06
N ALA A 143 -13.97 13.18 7.83
CA ALA A 143 -13.70 13.39 9.24
C ALA A 143 -13.38 12.05 9.93
N PRO A 144 -12.46 12.05 10.92
CA PRO A 144 -12.23 10.87 11.72
C PRO A 144 -13.53 10.35 12.35
N HIS A 145 -13.74 9.04 12.32
CA HIS A 145 -14.90 8.39 12.96
C HIS A 145 -14.72 8.21 14.48
N PHE A 146 -13.77 8.93 15.08
CA PHE A 146 -13.42 8.86 16.50
C PHE A 146 -13.34 10.27 17.07
N ASP A 147 -13.54 10.39 18.39
CA ASP A 147 -13.38 11.65 19.10
C ASP A 147 -11.90 12.04 19.10
N THR A 148 -11.58 13.12 18.39
CA THR A 148 -10.20 13.61 18.23
C THR A 148 -9.62 14.16 19.52
N VAL A 149 -10.44 14.77 20.39
CA VAL A 149 -9.99 15.32 21.68
C VAL A 149 -9.67 14.17 22.63
N GLU A 150 -10.55 13.19 22.74
CA GLU A 150 -10.33 12.00 23.56
C GLU A 150 -9.11 11.21 23.06
N CYS A 151 -8.98 11.05 21.74
CA CYS A 151 -7.85 10.37 21.10
C CYS A 151 -6.52 11.04 21.45
N GLN A 152 -6.44 12.36 21.31
CA GLN A 152 -5.23 13.11 21.63
C GLN A 152 -4.85 12.97 23.11
N GLN A 153 -5.82 13.06 24.03
CA GLN A 153 -5.59 12.88 25.46
C GLN A 153 -5.05 11.47 25.79
N LYS A 154 -5.62 10.42 25.18
CA LYS A 154 -5.15 9.04 25.38
C LYS A 154 -3.73 8.84 24.86
N TYR A 155 -3.41 9.41 23.71
CA TYR A 155 -2.07 9.37 23.13
C TYR A 155 -1.05 10.11 24.01
N GLU A 156 -1.36 11.31 24.49
CA GLU A 156 -0.49 12.08 25.39
C GLU A 156 -0.23 11.35 26.72
N ALA A 157 -1.25 10.64 27.23
CA ALA A 157 -1.11 9.82 28.43
C ALA A 157 -0.12 8.65 28.28
N LEU A 158 0.21 8.24 27.05
CA LEU A 158 1.27 7.26 26.79
C LEU A 158 2.67 7.83 26.96
N GLN A 159 2.83 9.16 26.94
CA GLN A 159 4.12 9.86 26.93
C GLN A 159 5.09 9.29 25.88
N PRO A 160 4.69 9.20 24.60
CA PRO A 160 5.49 8.54 23.58
C PRO A 160 6.75 9.34 23.25
N ILE A 161 7.84 8.62 23.00
CA ILE A 161 9.09 9.21 22.49
C ILE A 161 9.14 8.99 20.98
N ILE A 162 9.21 10.09 20.21
CA ILE A 162 9.38 10.02 18.76
C ILE A 162 10.86 9.80 18.46
N VAL A 163 11.18 8.66 17.83
CA VAL A 163 12.56 8.25 17.53
C VAL A 163 12.84 8.40 16.04
N PRO A 164 13.87 9.16 15.62
CA PRO A 164 14.24 9.31 14.22
C PRO A 164 14.55 7.97 13.54
N ALA A 165 14.29 7.88 12.24
CA ALA A 165 14.48 6.64 11.47
C ALA A 165 15.89 6.03 11.61
N THR A 166 16.92 6.87 11.61
CA THR A 166 18.33 6.47 11.73
C THR A 166 18.66 5.75 13.03
N GLU A 167 17.86 5.93 14.09
CA GLU A 167 18.08 5.31 15.38
C GLU A 167 17.43 3.93 15.51
N TRP A 168 16.59 3.51 14.54
CA TRP A 168 15.93 2.19 14.58
C TRP A 168 16.87 1.01 14.25
N GLY A 169 18.12 1.28 13.89
CA GLY A 169 19.14 0.25 13.65
C GLY A 169 19.07 -0.42 12.27
N ALA A 170 18.27 0.10 11.35
CA ALA A 170 18.22 -0.40 9.98
C ALA A 170 19.54 -0.10 9.25
N SER A 171 20.12 -1.12 8.62
CA SER A 171 21.35 -0.97 7.84
C SER A 171 21.14 -0.15 6.57
N PRO A 172 22.14 0.65 6.16
CA PRO A 172 22.10 1.34 4.88
C PRO A 172 22.14 0.35 3.71
N TRP A 173 21.71 0.81 2.53
CA TRP A 173 21.54 -0.02 1.32
C TRP A 173 22.77 -0.89 0.95
N ASN A 174 23.97 -0.32 1.08
CA ASN A 174 25.25 -0.95 0.78
C ASN A 174 25.59 -2.13 1.71
N GLU A 175 24.98 -2.19 2.89
CA GLU A 175 25.18 -3.25 3.89
C GLU A 175 24.07 -4.31 3.86
N LEU A 176 22.98 -4.06 3.12
CA LEU A 176 21.89 -5.02 2.99
C LEU A 176 22.34 -6.35 2.35
N THR A 177 21.80 -7.43 2.91
CA THR A 177 21.93 -8.78 2.36
C THR A 177 21.21 -8.94 1.02
N ALA A 178 21.52 -10.00 0.28
CA ALA A 178 20.91 -10.28 -1.02
C ALA A 178 19.37 -10.40 -0.93
N SER A 179 18.83 -11.03 0.12
CA SER A 179 17.38 -11.16 0.32
C SER A 179 16.70 -9.85 0.69
N GLN A 180 17.32 -9.03 1.54
CA GLN A 180 16.78 -7.71 1.87
C GLN A 180 16.73 -6.81 0.62
N ARG A 181 17.81 -6.80 -0.17
CA ARG A 181 17.82 -6.08 -1.45
C ARG A 181 16.75 -6.62 -2.38
N PHE A 182 16.62 -7.94 -2.50
CA PHE A 182 15.60 -8.56 -3.35
C PHE A 182 14.18 -8.12 -2.93
N SER A 183 13.85 -8.17 -1.63
CA SER A 183 12.57 -7.70 -1.09
C SER A 183 12.29 -6.24 -1.43
N ILE A 184 13.28 -5.35 -1.28
CA ILE A 184 13.09 -3.94 -1.63
C ILE A 184 12.92 -3.75 -3.15
N GLU A 185 13.65 -4.50 -3.97
CA GLU A 185 13.53 -4.40 -5.42
C GLU A 185 12.16 -4.88 -5.93
N ILE A 186 11.59 -5.94 -5.35
CA ILE A 186 10.24 -6.39 -5.71
C ILE A 186 9.16 -5.42 -5.21
N THR A 187 9.34 -4.79 -4.06
CA THR A 187 8.39 -3.77 -3.58
C THR A 187 8.44 -2.50 -4.43
N HIS A 188 9.59 -2.13 -5.02
CA HIS A 188 9.62 -1.06 -6.02
C HIS A 188 8.70 -1.37 -7.20
N TYR A 189 8.84 -2.57 -7.76
CA TYR A 189 8.03 -2.98 -8.89
C TYR A 189 6.54 -3.08 -8.53
N LEU A 190 6.22 -3.61 -7.34
CA LEU A 190 4.84 -3.69 -6.87
C LEU A 190 4.21 -2.29 -6.76
N LEU A 191 4.91 -1.33 -6.15
CA LEU A 191 4.43 0.03 -5.99
C LEU A 191 4.27 0.74 -7.34
N ASP A 192 5.24 0.60 -8.25
CA ASP A 192 5.13 1.11 -9.62
C ASP A 192 3.86 0.62 -10.34
N LYS A 193 3.41 -0.60 -10.04
CA LYS A 193 2.23 -1.20 -10.70
C LYS A 193 0.90 -0.98 -10.00
N THR A 194 0.90 -0.67 -8.71
CA THR A 194 -0.33 -0.69 -7.91
C THR A 194 -0.62 0.62 -7.18
N SER A 195 0.38 1.46 -6.94
CA SER A 195 0.23 2.64 -6.07
C SER A 195 -0.71 3.70 -6.61
N ALA A 196 -0.73 3.93 -7.93
CA ALA A 196 -1.52 4.99 -8.56
C ALA A 196 -3.01 4.91 -8.18
N ARG A 197 -3.55 3.69 -8.13
CA ARG A 197 -4.92 3.40 -7.71
C ARG A 197 -5.24 3.90 -6.30
N PHE A 198 -4.27 3.85 -5.38
CA PHE A 198 -4.48 4.21 -3.97
C PHE A 198 -4.31 5.70 -3.70
N THR A 199 -3.88 6.50 -4.67
CA THR A 199 -3.88 7.98 -4.56
C THR A 199 -5.27 8.52 -4.21
N TYR A 200 -6.32 7.82 -4.65
CA TYR A 200 -7.71 8.20 -4.44
C TYR A 200 -8.37 7.39 -3.31
N ALA A 201 -7.59 6.84 -2.37
CA ALA A 201 -8.12 6.01 -1.28
C ALA A 201 -9.02 6.79 -0.30
N TYR A 202 -9.27 8.09 -0.49
CA TYR A 202 -10.36 8.79 0.17
C TYR A 202 -11.74 8.42 -0.40
N ALA A 203 -11.81 7.95 -1.65
CA ALA A 203 -13.04 7.55 -2.30
C ALA A 203 -13.54 6.18 -1.77
N PRO A 204 -14.82 6.02 -1.38
CA PRO A 204 -15.35 4.81 -0.79
C PRO A 204 -15.32 3.60 -1.70
N PHE A 205 -15.44 3.76 -3.02
CA PHE A 205 -15.30 2.62 -3.93
C PHE A 205 -13.87 2.06 -3.94
N ILE A 206 -12.87 2.78 -3.43
CA ILE A 206 -11.51 2.24 -3.21
C ILE A 206 -11.37 1.69 -1.79
N ARG A 207 -12.06 2.30 -0.80
CA ARG A 207 -12.01 1.90 0.62
C ARG A 207 -12.82 0.65 0.96
N ILE A 208 -14.02 0.54 0.39
CA ILE A 208 -14.99 -0.53 0.66
C ILE A 208 -14.54 -1.82 -0.04
N TRP A 209 -13.89 -1.66 -1.19
CA TRP A 209 -13.30 -2.77 -1.89
C TRP A 209 -12.04 -3.17 -1.14
N ARG A 210 -11.87 -4.47 -0.88
CA ARG A 210 -10.78 -5.08 -0.10
C ARG A 210 -9.37 -4.81 -0.64
N ASP A 211 -9.26 -3.93 -1.62
CA ASP A 211 -8.07 -3.50 -2.32
C ASP A 211 -7.03 -2.86 -1.40
N ILE A 212 -7.46 -2.06 -0.40
CA ILE A 212 -6.51 -1.42 0.54
C ILE A 212 -5.81 -2.49 1.40
N ASP A 213 -6.60 -3.39 1.96
CA ASP A 213 -6.09 -4.48 2.79
C ASP A 213 -5.20 -5.41 1.97
N GLU A 214 -5.65 -5.77 0.77
CA GLU A 214 -4.89 -6.58 -0.18
C GLU A 214 -3.58 -5.89 -0.58
N PHE A 215 -3.60 -4.58 -0.86
CA PHE A 215 -2.40 -3.81 -1.17
C PHE A 215 -1.41 -3.80 0.00
N CYS A 216 -1.86 -3.44 1.20
CA CYS A 216 -1.00 -3.40 2.37
C CYS A 216 -0.45 -4.80 2.71
N TRP A 217 -1.26 -5.84 2.53
CA TRP A 217 -0.84 -7.23 2.70
C TRP A 217 0.21 -7.65 1.66
N ASN A 218 0.01 -7.33 0.39
CA ASN A 218 0.96 -7.63 -0.68
C ASN A 218 2.28 -6.87 -0.48
N MET A 219 2.19 -5.61 -0.05
CA MET A 219 3.35 -4.79 0.33
C MET A 219 4.11 -5.40 1.51
N LEU A 220 3.39 -5.83 2.56
CA LEU A 220 3.98 -6.52 3.69
C LEU A 220 4.70 -7.80 3.25
N CYS A 221 4.03 -8.66 2.48
CA CYS A 221 4.58 -9.93 2.01
C CYS A 221 5.84 -9.73 1.15
N ALA A 222 5.80 -8.80 0.20
CA ALA A 222 6.94 -8.45 -0.65
C ALA A 222 8.11 -7.87 0.16
N SER A 223 7.83 -7.22 1.29
CA SER A 223 8.85 -6.65 2.18
C SER A 223 9.51 -7.67 3.11
N VAL A 224 9.00 -8.91 3.21
CA VAL A 224 9.61 -9.96 4.06
C VAL A 224 10.83 -10.58 3.37
N PRO A 225 12.05 -10.43 3.91
CA PRO A 225 13.23 -11.05 3.33
C PRO A 225 13.13 -12.57 3.31
N ALA A 226 13.52 -13.13 2.18
CA ALA A 226 13.57 -14.57 1.94
C ALA A 226 12.23 -15.31 2.09
N LEU A 227 11.11 -14.59 1.94
CA LEU A 227 9.84 -15.23 1.61
C LEU A 227 9.96 -15.80 0.19
N PRO A 228 9.89 -17.14 -0.01
CA PRO A 228 9.98 -17.72 -1.34
C PRO A 228 8.74 -17.33 -2.16
N ILE A 229 8.94 -16.97 -3.42
CA ILE A 229 7.85 -16.73 -4.37
C ILE A 229 7.52 -18.06 -5.05
N VAL A 230 6.30 -18.57 -4.85
CA VAL A 230 5.82 -19.85 -5.42
C VAL A 230 4.94 -19.56 -6.64
N GLN A 231 5.08 -20.34 -7.71
CA GLN A 231 4.24 -20.21 -8.92
C GLN A 231 3.06 -21.20 -8.88
N GLU A 232 1.84 -20.69 -9.07
CA GLU A 232 0.61 -21.48 -8.91
C GLU A 232 0.36 -22.55 -9.97
N ASP A 233 0.94 -22.45 -11.17
CA ASP A 233 0.68 -23.42 -12.26
C ASP A 233 1.01 -24.88 -11.87
N LYS A 234 1.74 -25.09 -10.76
CA LYS A 234 2.09 -26.40 -10.18
C LYS A 234 1.22 -26.84 -8.99
N LEU A 235 0.20 -26.07 -8.60
CA LEU A 235 -0.65 -26.30 -7.41
C LEU A 235 -1.87 -27.20 -7.65
N LYS A 236 -2.11 -27.70 -8.87
CA LYS A 236 -3.25 -28.58 -9.13
C LYS A 236 -3.06 -29.93 -8.43
N GLY A 237 -3.75 -30.14 -7.31
CA GLY A 237 -4.13 -31.47 -6.84
C GLY A 237 -3.76 -31.91 -5.43
N LEU A 238 -3.31 -31.04 -4.52
CA LEU A 238 -3.01 -31.44 -3.14
C LEU A 238 -3.55 -30.44 -2.11
N ASP A 239 -4.32 -30.96 -1.16
CA ASP A 239 -4.84 -30.26 0.00
C ASP A 239 -3.71 -29.66 0.87
N THR A 240 -3.88 -28.39 1.24
CA THR A 240 -3.39 -27.75 2.48
C THR A 240 -1.90 -27.82 2.83
N PHE A 241 -1.05 -26.85 2.43
CA PHE A 241 0.23 -26.62 3.14
C PHE A 241 0.64 -25.13 3.33
N ARG A 242 0.76 -24.78 4.62
CA ARG A 242 1.18 -23.55 5.33
C ARG A 242 2.44 -22.84 4.74
N PHE A 243 2.60 -21.49 4.73
CA PHE A 243 3.88 -20.73 4.55
C PHE A 243 4.19 -19.60 5.61
N LEU A 244 5.43 -19.55 6.14
CA LEU A 244 6.06 -18.70 7.21
C LEU A 244 5.38 -18.36 8.59
N SER A 245 6.16 -18.51 9.69
CA SER A 245 5.68 -18.61 11.09
C SER A 245 5.34 -17.32 11.80
N CYS A 246 4.04 -17.16 12.06
CA CYS A 246 3.45 -16.27 13.06
C CYS A 246 3.32 -17.02 14.40
N GLY A 247 3.72 -16.39 15.51
CA GLY A 247 3.42 -16.88 16.87
C GLY A 247 1.93 -16.72 17.18
N SER A 248 1.36 -17.64 17.96
CA SER A 248 -0.04 -17.66 18.36
C SER A 248 -0.34 -16.67 19.48
N THR A 249 -1.54 -16.07 19.46
CA THR A 249 -2.22 -15.59 20.69
C THR A 249 -3.65 -16.12 20.72
N SER A 250 -3.85 -17.11 21.61
CA SER A 250 -5.07 -17.38 22.41
C SER A 250 -6.31 -18.12 21.85
N SER A 251 -6.21 -19.05 20.90
CA SER A 251 -7.34 -19.95 20.57
C SER A 251 -6.93 -21.41 20.36
N HIS A 252 -7.67 -22.35 20.96
CA HIS A 252 -7.46 -23.80 20.81
C HIS A 252 -7.75 -24.34 19.39
N TYR A 253 -8.22 -23.50 18.46
CA TYR A 253 -8.45 -23.88 17.06
C TYR A 253 -7.97 -22.84 16.03
N SER A 254 -7.16 -21.84 16.39
CA SER A 254 -6.70 -20.83 15.44
C SER A 254 -5.58 -21.34 14.53
N LEU A 255 -5.90 -21.60 13.26
CA LEU A 255 -4.93 -21.61 12.16
C LEU A 255 -4.24 -20.23 12.13
N GLY A 256 -2.93 -20.20 12.35
CA GLY A 256 -2.16 -18.96 12.34
C GLY A 256 -2.19 -18.27 10.96
N ALA A 257 -1.99 -16.95 10.96
CA ALA A 257 -1.86 -16.10 9.76
C ALA A 257 -0.83 -16.60 8.71
N TYR A 258 0.00 -17.57 9.09
CA TYR A 258 0.85 -18.46 8.29
C TYR A 258 0.11 -19.16 7.12
N MET A 259 -1.18 -19.50 7.27
CA MET A 259 -1.90 -20.26 6.22
C MET A 259 -2.50 -19.39 5.11
N MET A 260 -2.46 -18.06 5.23
CA MET A 260 -3.12 -17.14 4.29
C MET A 260 -2.15 -16.43 3.31
N MET A 261 -0.84 -16.67 3.37
CA MET A 261 0.14 -16.02 2.48
C MET A 261 0.24 -16.62 1.06
N CYS A 262 -0.76 -17.38 0.62
CA CYS A 262 -1.03 -17.65 -0.81
C CYS A 262 -2.55 -17.59 -1.05
N PRO A 263 -3.00 -17.19 -2.26
CA PRO A 263 -4.41 -17.12 -2.60
C PRO A 263 -4.93 -18.55 -2.80
N LEU A 264 -5.55 -19.14 -1.78
CA LEU A 264 -6.26 -20.40 -1.94
C LEU A 264 -7.76 -20.13 -1.84
N SER A 265 -8.38 -20.13 -3.02
CA SER A 265 -9.68 -20.74 -3.30
C SER A 265 -10.63 -20.87 -2.09
N ARG A 266 -11.59 -19.93 -2.00
CA ARG A 266 -12.75 -19.89 -1.09
C ARG A 266 -12.46 -19.50 0.37
N GLY A 267 -12.44 -18.19 0.60
CA GLY A 267 -12.40 -17.54 1.91
C GLY A 267 -11.36 -16.43 1.89
N ASN A 268 -11.74 -15.19 2.20
CA ASN A 268 -10.87 -14.02 2.04
C ASN A 268 -9.50 -14.22 2.72
N PRO A 269 -8.39 -14.25 1.95
CA PRO A 269 -7.05 -14.39 2.53
C PRO A 269 -6.51 -13.05 3.04
N PHE A 270 -7.27 -11.96 2.89
CA PHE A 270 -6.87 -10.62 3.28
C PHE A 270 -7.51 -10.24 4.61
N LYS A 271 -6.72 -9.55 5.42
CA LYS A 271 -7.10 -8.94 6.70
C LYS A 271 -8.16 -7.86 6.45
N CYS A 272 -9.07 -7.57 7.38
CA CYS A 272 -10.00 -6.44 7.20
C CYS A 272 -9.50 -5.22 7.99
N LEU A 273 -9.58 -4.02 7.40
CA LEU A 273 -9.27 -2.74 8.05
C LEU A 273 -9.97 -2.54 9.40
N SER A 274 -11.10 -3.21 9.65
CA SER A 274 -11.78 -3.13 10.94
C SER A 274 -11.12 -4.05 11.99
N SER A 275 -10.11 -3.53 12.68
CA SER A 275 -9.58 -4.01 13.97
C SER A 275 -8.74 -5.29 14.00
N ASP A 276 -8.42 -5.90 12.86
CA ASP A 276 -7.58 -7.08 12.86
C ASP A 276 -6.12 -6.68 13.11
N TYR A 277 -5.40 -7.46 13.92
CA TYR A 277 -3.96 -7.38 14.16
C TYR A 277 -3.33 -8.73 13.83
N CYS A 278 -2.10 -8.77 13.29
CA CYS A 278 -1.43 -10.03 13.01
C CYS A 278 0.07 -9.96 13.33
N TRP A 279 0.62 -11.05 13.85
CA TRP A 279 2.04 -11.13 14.20
C TRP A 279 2.86 -11.67 13.04
N VAL A 280 3.71 -10.85 12.42
CA VAL A 280 4.63 -11.28 11.36
C VAL A 280 6.07 -11.10 11.83
N ARG A 281 6.84 -12.19 11.83
CA ARG A 281 8.28 -12.18 12.20
C ARG A 281 8.57 -11.57 13.58
N GLY A 282 7.61 -11.63 14.51
CA GLY A 282 7.75 -11.05 15.85
C GLY A 282 7.35 -9.57 15.95
N CYS A 283 6.80 -9.00 14.88
CA CYS A 283 6.19 -7.67 14.87
C CYS A 283 4.67 -7.78 14.77
N LEU A 284 3.95 -6.97 15.52
CA LEU A 284 2.50 -6.83 15.43
C LEU A 284 2.16 -5.87 14.29
N VAL A 285 1.40 -6.31 13.30
CA VAL A 285 1.13 -5.53 12.09
C VAL A 285 -0.34 -5.13 12.03
N THR A 286 -0.62 -3.89 11.68
CA THR A 286 -1.93 -3.37 11.31
C THR A 286 -1.88 -2.52 10.04
N PHE A 287 -3.04 -2.33 9.42
CA PHE A 287 -3.21 -1.55 8.20
C PHE A 287 -4.16 -0.39 8.47
N CYS A 288 -3.90 0.73 7.83
CA CYS A 288 -4.73 1.93 7.91
C CYS A 288 -4.81 2.60 6.54
N ILE A 289 -5.65 3.62 6.41
CA ILE A 289 -5.85 4.31 5.14
C ILE A 289 -4.72 5.33 4.91
N HIS A 290 -4.52 6.29 5.82
CA HIS A 290 -3.48 7.31 5.72
C HIS A 290 -2.94 7.68 7.10
N LEU A 291 -1.71 8.19 7.13
CA LEU A 291 -0.99 8.63 8.31
C LEU A 291 -0.48 10.07 8.19
N GLU A 292 -0.80 10.78 7.10
CA GLU A 292 -0.39 12.18 6.86
C GLU A 292 -0.85 13.14 7.97
N ASP A 293 -2.04 12.92 8.55
CA ASP A 293 -2.57 13.75 9.64
C ASP A 293 -2.13 13.19 11.01
N PRO A 294 -1.48 14.01 11.87
CA PRO A 294 -1.04 13.61 13.21
C PRO A 294 -2.12 12.96 14.07
N ILE A 295 -3.40 13.30 13.91
CA ILE A 295 -4.46 12.71 14.73
C ILE A 295 -4.66 11.22 14.43
N TYR A 296 -4.46 10.79 13.18
CA TYR A 296 -4.50 9.39 12.81
C TYR A 296 -3.28 8.63 13.32
N VAL A 297 -2.10 9.27 13.30
CA VAL A 297 -0.90 8.70 13.94
C VAL A 297 -1.15 8.47 15.42
N ALA A 298 -1.69 9.47 16.12
CA ALA A 298 -2.03 9.36 17.54
C ALA A 298 -3.00 8.20 17.79
N HIS A 299 -4.06 8.09 16.98
CA HIS A 299 -5.05 7.01 17.06
C HIS A 299 -4.43 5.63 16.87
N GLU A 300 -3.70 5.43 15.77
CA GLU A 300 -3.13 4.12 15.42
C GLU A 300 -2.03 3.69 16.39
N VAL A 301 -1.18 4.61 16.86
CA VAL A 301 -0.17 4.33 17.88
C VAL A 301 -0.84 3.92 19.20
N GLU A 302 -1.88 4.64 19.61
CA GLU A 302 -2.63 4.34 20.84
C GLU A 302 -3.28 2.96 20.78
N GLN A 303 -3.98 2.66 19.69
CA GLN A 303 -4.61 1.35 19.46
C GLN A 303 -3.58 0.22 19.41
N MET A 304 -2.44 0.42 18.74
CA MET A 304 -1.34 -0.54 18.68
C MET A 304 -0.78 -0.84 20.08
N VAL A 305 -0.50 0.18 20.89
CA VAL A 305 0.01 0.00 22.25
C VAL A 305 -1.01 -0.70 23.15
N GLN A 306 -2.28 -0.29 23.09
CA GLN A 306 -3.33 -0.98 23.82
C GLN A 306 -3.43 -2.45 23.43
N ARG A 307 -3.31 -2.76 22.13
CA ARG A 307 -3.35 -4.14 21.64
C ARG A 307 -2.17 -4.95 22.17
N MET A 308 -0.96 -4.42 22.09
CA MET A 308 0.23 -5.10 22.63
C MET A 308 0.11 -5.40 24.12
N ARG A 309 -0.41 -4.45 24.91
CA ARG A 309 -0.69 -4.63 26.35
C ARG A 309 -1.75 -5.71 26.58
N ARG A 310 -2.84 -5.69 25.82
CA ARG A 310 -3.93 -6.69 25.89
C ARG A 310 -3.45 -8.10 25.56
N ASP A 311 -2.55 -8.24 24.59
CA ASP A 311 -1.94 -9.52 24.23
C ASP A 311 -0.90 -10.01 25.27
N GLY A 312 -0.64 -9.23 26.33
CA GLY A 312 0.25 -9.61 27.43
C GLY A 312 1.75 -9.52 27.10
N HIS A 313 2.11 -8.86 26.01
CA HIS A 313 3.52 -8.63 25.67
C HIS A 313 4.03 -7.43 26.47
N HIS A 314 5.12 -7.60 27.21
CA HIS A 314 5.78 -6.47 27.90
C HIS A 314 6.80 -5.77 27.00
N GLU A 315 7.32 -6.47 25.99
CA GLU A 315 8.26 -5.96 25.00
C GLU A 315 7.84 -6.41 23.61
N SER A 316 7.46 -5.46 22.75
CA SER A 316 6.95 -5.76 21.41
C SER A 316 7.20 -4.62 20.42
N VAL A 317 7.25 -4.96 19.14
CA VAL A 317 7.37 -4.00 18.05
C VAL A 317 6.13 -4.12 17.18
N GLY A 318 5.62 -2.98 16.72
CA GLY A 318 4.42 -2.83 15.92
C GLY A 318 4.75 -2.12 14.61
N ILE A 319 4.05 -2.49 13.55
CA ILE A 319 4.18 -1.93 12.22
C ILE A 319 2.77 -1.49 11.79
N ILE A 320 2.60 -0.22 11.49
CA ILE A 320 1.36 0.36 10.96
C ILE A 320 1.67 0.76 9.51
N LEU A 321 1.06 0.05 8.54
CA LEU A 321 1.22 0.35 7.12
C LEU A 321 -0.04 1.06 6.60
N SER A 322 0.17 2.07 5.75
CA SER A 322 -0.89 2.83 5.11
C SER A 322 -0.97 2.55 3.61
N SER A 323 -2.19 2.64 3.05
CA SER A 323 -2.41 2.61 1.60
C SER A 323 -1.77 3.79 0.87
N GLN A 324 -1.50 4.90 1.56
CA GLN A 324 -0.82 6.09 1.05
C GLN A 324 0.71 5.94 0.96
N GLN A 325 1.22 4.71 1.11
CA GLN A 325 2.65 4.40 1.06
C GLN A 325 3.41 5.04 2.21
N GLU A 326 2.81 4.97 3.40
CA GLU A 326 3.37 5.50 4.64
C GLU A 326 3.51 4.38 5.69
N LEU A 327 4.45 4.56 6.60
CA LEU A 327 4.78 3.62 7.66
C LEU A 327 4.98 4.35 8.98
N VAL A 328 4.39 3.82 10.05
CA VAL A 328 4.79 4.15 11.43
C VAL A 328 5.17 2.85 12.14
N VAL A 329 6.28 2.89 12.88
CA VAL A 329 6.74 1.78 13.72
C VAL A 329 6.55 2.16 15.17
N VAL A 330 6.03 1.25 15.97
CA VAL A 330 5.80 1.43 17.42
C VAL A 330 6.63 0.41 18.18
N ALA A 331 7.33 0.81 19.24
CA ALA A 331 8.02 -0.11 20.13
C ALA A 331 7.53 0.12 21.56
N MET A 332 7.12 -0.98 22.20
CA MET A 332 6.83 -1.02 23.63
C MET A 332 7.95 -1.77 24.34
N ASP A 333 8.46 -1.17 25.40
CA ASP A 333 9.52 -1.70 26.25
C ASP A 333 9.15 -1.42 27.72
N GLY A 334 8.40 -2.34 28.32
CA GLY A 334 7.74 -2.16 29.60
C GLY A 334 6.80 -0.94 29.56
N PRO A 335 7.02 0.08 30.41
CA PRO A 335 6.21 1.29 30.40
C PRO A 335 6.59 2.27 29.29
N VAL A 336 7.78 2.12 28.67
CA VAL A 336 8.30 3.10 27.72
C VAL A 336 7.75 2.82 26.33
N ILE A 337 7.09 3.83 25.75
CA ILE A 337 6.55 3.79 24.40
C ILE A 337 7.42 4.65 23.48
N ARG A 338 7.82 4.08 22.35
CA ARG A 338 8.52 4.78 21.28
C ARG A 338 7.77 4.59 19.97
N HIS A 339 7.79 5.58 19.09
CA HIS A 339 7.40 5.34 17.71
C HIS A 339 8.23 6.19 16.74
N SER A 340 8.26 5.80 15.47
CA SER A 340 8.90 6.59 14.42
C SER A 340 8.03 7.81 14.06
N PRO A 341 8.60 8.85 13.44
CA PRO A 341 7.79 9.75 12.61
C PRO A 341 7.10 8.95 11.49
N VAL A 342 6.20 9.60 10.74
CA VAL A 342 5.63 9.01 9.53
C VAL A 342 6.74 8.87 8.49
N LEU A 343 6.97 7.65 8.04
CA LEU A 343 8.03 7.30 7.10
C LEU A 343 7.45 7.01 5.72
N ASP A 344 8.05 7.60 4.69
CA ASP A 344 7.69 7.31 3.30
C ASP A 344 8.23 5.93 2.87
N ILE A 345 7.41 5.15 2.15
CA ILE A 345 7.81 3.90 1.50
C ILE A 345 7.66 3.95 -0.03
N ARG A 346 7.46 5.11 -0.64
CA ARG A 346 7.42 5.32 -2.11
C ARG A 346 8.73 4.94 -2.79
N THR A 347 8.67 4.80 -4.12
CA THR A 347 9.85 4.49 -4.94
C THR A 347 10.73 5.73 -5.03
N THR A 348 12.04 5.60 -4.84
CA THR A 348 12.95 6.70 -5.19
C THR A 348 12.97 6.82 -6.72
N PRO A 349 12.77 8.02 -7.31
CA PRO A 349 12.86 8.20 -8.76
C PRO A 349 14.19 7.66 -9.30
N ARG A 350 14.14 7.05 -10.49
CA ARG A 350 15.32 6.46 -11.14
C ARG A 350 16.42 7.53 -11.28
N GLY A 351 17.50 7.43 -10.49
CA GLY A 351 18.79 8.03 -10.85
C GLY A 351 19.37 9.07 -9.89
N GLU A 352 18.65 9.57 -8.90
CA GLU A 352 19.21 10.61 -8.01
C GLU A 352 19.77 10.02 -6.70
N ARG A 353 21.04 9.57 -6.76
CA ARG A 353 22.00 9.36 -5.64
C ARG A 353 21.93 8.02 -4.85
N PRO A 354 23.03 7.62 -4.14
CA PRO A 354 23.25 6.25 -3.71
C PRO A 354 22.47 5.94 -2.42
N GLY A 355 21.59 4.94 -2.48
CA GLY A 355 20.71 4.56 -1.36
C GLY A 355 19.32 4.24 -1.90
N ARG A 356 19.19 3.12 -2.63
CA ARG A 356 18.04 2.80 -3.49
C ARG A 356 16.68 2.65 -2.76
N ALA A 357 16.56 2.98 -1.48
CA ALA A 357 15.37 2.76 -0.69
C ALA A 357 15.17 3.91 0.30
N THR A 358 13.93 4.30 0.56
CA THR A 358 13.59 5.23 1.64
C THR A 358 13.86 4.60 3.01
N ASP A 359 14.02 5.44 4.03
CA ASP A 359 14.21 4.98 5.41
C ASP A 359 13.07 4.07 5.89
N GLY A 360 11.83 4.38 5.50
CA GLY A 360 10.68 3.53 5.79
C GLY A 360 10.82 2.12 5.24
N ARG A 361 11.32 1.97 3.99
CA ARG A 361 11.56 0.65 3.40
C ARG A 361 12.69 -0.09 4.09
N LEU A 362 13.77 0.62 4.43
CA LEU A 362 14.91 0.02 5.13
C LEU A 362 14.47 -0.53 6.50
N ILE A 363 13.71 0.26 7.26
CA ILE A 363 13.17 -0.14 8.56
C ILE A 363 12.16 -1.28 8.43
N LEU A 364 11.21 -1.19 7.51
CA LEU A 364 10.23 -2.26 7.28
C LEU A 364 10.93 -3.59 6.96
N THR A 365 11.88 -3.56 6.03
CA THR A 365 12.67 -4.73 5.63
C THR A 365 13.51 -5.27 6.81
N TYR A 366 14.10 -4.39 7.60
CA TYR A 366 14.88 -4.73 8.79
C TYR A 366 14.02 -5.42 9.85
N LEU A 367 12.85 -4.86 10.19
CA LEU A 367 11.94 -5.42 11.20
C LEU A 367 11.34 -6.76 10.79
N LEU A 368 11.11 -6.95 9.49
CA LEU A 368 10.61 -8.22 8.94
C LEU A 368 11.74 -9.22 8.64
N SER A 369 13.00 -8.81 8.78
CA SER A 369 14.14 -9.71 8.66
C SER A 369 14.09 -10.74 9.79
N PRO A 370 14.55 -11.97 9.56
CA PRO A 370 14.67 -12.96 10.63
C PRO A 370 15.49 -12.40 11.81
N PRO A 371 15.06 -12.60 13.08
CA PRO A 371 15.78 -12.07 14.25
C PRO A 371 17.24 -12.55 14.40
N LEU A 372 17.65 -13.54 13.62
CA LEU A 372 19.01 -14.07 13.61
C LEU A 372 19.94 -13.34 12.62
N THR A 373 19.37 -12.55 11.71
CA THR A 373 20.11 -11.87 10.64
C THR A 373 20.20 -10.37 10.85
N VAL A 374 19.59 -9.85 11.92
CA VAL A 374 19.61 -8.44 12.28
C VAL A 374 19.99 -8.27 13.73
N SER A 375 20.71 -7.20 14.02
CA SER A 375 20.95 -6.77 15.40
C SER A 375 19.61 -6.49 16.09
N PRO A 376 19.49 -6.69 17.40
CA PRO A 376 18.34 -6.20 18.14
C PRO A 376 18.25 -4.67 18.04
N LEU A 377 17.06 -4.12 18.31
CA LEU A 377 16.86 -2.68 18.36
C LEU A 377 17.88 -2.03 19.32
N PRO A 378 18.47 -0.87 18.99
CA PRO A 378 19.62 -0.34 19.73
C PRO A 378 19.38 -0.09 21.23
N TRP A 379 18.14 0.19 21.61
CA TRP A 379 17.72 0.40 22.99
C TRP A 379 17.25 -0.87 23.71
N ARG A 380 17.15 -2.01 23.02
CA ARG A 380 16.81 -3.29 23.65
C ARG A 380 18.05 -4.02 24.11
N GLN A 381 18.01 -4.52 25.34
CA GLN A 381 19.03 -5.45 25.80
C GLN A 381 18.87 -6.77 25.02
N SER A 382 19.91 -7.13 24.26
CA SER A 382 19.97 -8.45 23.63
C SER A 382 19.81 -9.52 24.72
N PRO A 383 18.85 -10.45 24.62
CA PRO A 383 18.96 -11.67 25.39
C PRO A 383 20.30 -12.30 25.00
N THR A 384 21.15 -12.59 25.98
CA THR A 384 22.41 -13.32 25.76
C THR A 384 22.07 -14.72 25.28
N ILE A 385 21.84 -14.88 23.98
CA ILE A 385 21.63 -16.19 23.38
C ILE A 385 22.97 -16.89 23.42
N SER A 386 23.17 -17.72 24.45
CA SER A 386 24.27 -18.67 24.50
C SER A 386 24.12 -19.60 23.30
N ALA A 387 24.88 -19.32 22.24
CA ALA A 387 25.03 -20.21 21.11
C ALA A 387 25.81 -21.42 21.60
N LYS A 388 25.10 -22.41 22.14
CA LYS A 388 25.67 -23.76 22.26
C LYS A 388 26.05 -24.18 20.85
N SER A 389 27.37 -24.24 20.62
CA SER A 389 27.98 -24.82 19.42
C SER A 389 27.48 -26.25 19.29
N ALA A 390 26.39 -26.42 18.54
CA ALA A 390 26.06 -27.72 18.00
C ALA A 390 27.05 -27.95 16.86
N THR A 391 27.75 -29.08 16.88
CA THR A 391 28.53 -29.62 15.77
C THR A 391 27.62 -29.81 14.57
N GLY A 392 27.38 -28.73 13.83
CA GLY A 392 26.53 -28.69 12.66
C GLY A 392 27.30 -29.05 11.40
N LEU A 393 26.58 -29.48 10.37
CA LEU A 393 27.14 -29.61 9.02
C LEU A 393 27.80 -28.28 8.59
N PRO A 394 28.93 -28.33 7.87
CA PRO A 394 29.54 -27.13 7.29
C PRO A 394 28.53 -26.35 6.46
N LEU A 395 28.63 -25.01 6.48
CA LEU A 395 27.69 -24.13 5.81
C LEU A 395 27.63 -24.40 4.30
N GLU A 396 28.76 -24.79 3.72
CA GLU A 396 28.93 -25.16 2.32
C GLU A 396 28.10 -26.39 1.96
N VAL A 397 28.06 -27.39 2.84
CA VAL A 397 27.24 -28.60 2.64
C VAL A 397 25.76 -28.25 2.72
N LEU A 398 25.37 -27.40 3.68
CA LEU A 398 23.99 -26.91 3.78
C LEU A 398 23.58 -26.12 2.54
N GLN A 399 24.48 -25.28 2.01
CA GLN A 399 24.27 -24.53 0.77
C GLN A 399 24.05 -25.48 -0.42
N ILE A 400 24.91 -26.49 -0.58
CA ILE A 400 24.77 -27.49 -1.65
C ILE A 400 23.43 -28.21 -1.53
N ILE A 401 23.06 -28.66 -0.33
CA ILE A 401 21.75 -29.30 -0.10
C ILE A 401 20.63 -28.37 -0.55
N ILE A 402 20.63 -27.14 -0.03
CA ILE A 402 19.60 -26.13 -0.30
C ILE A 402 19.48 -25.85 -1.80
N ASP A 403 20.61 -25.67 -2.49
CA ASP A 403 20.66 -25.37 -3.93
C ASP A 403 19.97 -26.45 -4.79
N HIS A 404 19.98 -27.70 -4.35
CA HIS A 404 19.36 -28.82 -5.07
C HIS A 404 17.91 -29.11 -4.66
N LEU A 405 17.38 -28.41 -3.64
CA LEU A 405 15.99 -28.61 -3.23
C LEU A 405 15.03 -28.03 -4.26
N ASP A 406 13.95 -28.75 -4.55
CA ASP A 406 12.76 -28.13 -5.14
C ASP A 406 12.15 -27.10 -4.16
N ILE A 407 11.25 -26.26 -4.65
CA ILE A 407 10.66 -25.17 -3.85
C ILE A 407 9.86 -25.67 -2.62
N TRP A 408 9.30 -26.87 -2.68
CA TRP A 408 8.53 -27.47 -1.59
C TRP A 408 9.45 -27.95 -0.48
N THR A 409 10.47 -28.70 -0.86
CA THR A 409 11.49 -29.19 0.08
C THR A 409 12.25 -28.01 0.67
N TYR A 410 12.57 -26.98 -0.12
CA TYR A 410 13.18 -25.73 0.35
C TYR A 410 12.35 -25.04 1.43
N THR A 411 11.04 -24.91 1.19
CA THR A 411 10.12 -24.28 2.15
C THR A 411 10.04 -25.07 3.45
N SER A 412 9.97 -26.40 3.34
CA SER A 412 9.94 -27.29 4.50
C SER A 412 11.22 -27.17 5.31
N MET A 413 12.37 -27.12 4.63
CA MET A 413 13.70 -26.96 5.23
C MET A 413 13.87 -25.63 5.98
N CYS A 414 13.24 -24.54 5.52
CA CYS A 414 13.21 -23.26 6.25
C CYS A 414 12.65 -23.37 7.69
N ARG A 415 11.94 -24.47 8.01
CA ARG A 415 11.36 -24.74 9.34
C ARG A 415 12.24 -25.61 10.23
N VAL A 416 13.17 -26.35 9.65
CA VAL A 416 13.88 -27.44 10.33
C VAL A 416 14.89 -26.92 11.35
N SER A 417 15.71 -25.92 10.98
CA SER A 417 16.71 -25.37 11.90
C SER A 417 17.04 -23.91 11.63
N ARG A 418 17.66 -23.25 12.62
CA ARG A 418 18.16 -21.88 12.51
C ARG A 418 19.25 -21.74 11.44
N SER A 419 20.19 -22.70 11.38
CA SER A 419 21.29 -22.70 10.41
C SER A 419 20.80 -22.86 8.98
N ILE A 420 19.87 -23.79 8.73
CA ILE A 420 19.25 -23.97 7.40
C ILE A 420 18.50 -22.69 7.01
N ARG A 421 17.72 -22.11 7.93
CA ARG A 421 17.01 -20.85 7.69
C ARG A 421 17.96 -19.71 7.33
N SER A 422 19.12 -19.62 7.99
CA SER A 422 20.14 -18.61 7.66
C SER A 422 20.62 -18.73 6.22
N VAL A 423 20.86 -19.95 5.75
CA VAL A 423 21.27 -20.21 4.37
C VAL A 423 20.15 -19.88 3.39
N CYS A 424 18.91 -20.28 3.68
CA CYS A 424 17.73 -19.88 2.90
C CYS A 424 17.57 -18.35 2.83
N VAL A 425 17.89 -17.64 3.92
CA VAL A 425 17.81 -16.18 3.96
C VAL A 425 18.90 -15.53 3.10
N ALA A 426 20.07 -16.13 2.99
CA ALA A 426 21.12 -15.66 2.09
C ALA A 426 20.77 -15.87 0.61
N ASN A 427 19.85 -16.80 0.30
CA ASN A 427 19.56 -17.27 -1.05
C ASN A 427 18.06 -17.14 -1.38
N PRO A 428 17.54 -15.91 -1.62
CA PRO A 428 16.14 -15.71 -1.96
C PRO A 428 15.74 -16.53 -3.20
N ARG A 429 14.51 -17.07 -3.20
CA ARG A 429 14.03 -17.97 -4.26
C ARG A 429 12.75 -17.50 -4.93
N VAL A 430 12.68 -17.76 -6.24
CA VAL A 430 11.46 -17.67 -7.04
C VAL A 430 11.28 -18.99 -7.78
N GLY A 431 10.25 -19.76 -7.43
CA GLY A 431 10.05 -21.10 -7.94
C GLY A 431 11.32 -21.95 -7.79
N ASN A 432 11.82 -22.46 -8.92
CA ASN A 432 13.02 -23.30 -8.99
C ASN A 432 14.31 -22.50 -9.23
N TYR A 433 14.29 -21.19 -8.97
CA TYR A 433 15.43 -20.31 -9.20
C TYR A 433 15.91 -19.67 -7.89
N THR A 434 17.21 -19.72 -7.65
CA THR A 434 17.87 -18.89 -6.64
C THR A 434 18.21 -17.54 -7.26
N VAL A 435 17.72 -16.46 -6.65
CA VAL A 435 17.96 -15.09 -7.12
C VAL A 435 19.35 -14.63 -6.71
N LEU A 436 20.13 -14.17 -7.69
CA LEU A 436 21.50 -13.70 -7.47
C LEU A 436 21.53 -12.17 -7.35
N ARG A 437 20.92 -11.47 -8.31
CA ARG A 437 20.87 -10.00 -8.36
C ARG A 437 19.85 -9.50 -9.36
N ARG A 438 19.37 -8.27 -9.18
CA ARG A 438 18.66 -7.52 -10.23
C ARG A 438 19.61 -7.19 -11.38
N VAL A 439 19.15 -7.31 -12.61
CA VAL A 439 19.90 -6.86 -13.78
C VAL A 439 19.87 -5.32 -13.83
N PRO A 440 21.01 -4.62 -13.95
CA PRO A 440 21.01 -3.16 -14.10
C PRO A 440 20.21 -2.70 -15.33
N GLY A 441 19.56 -1.54 -15.25
CA GLY A 441 18.63 -1.02 -16.27
C GLY A 441 17.19 -1.45 -16.02
N PHE A 442 16.99 -2.74 -15.76
CA PHE A 442 15.66 -3.33 -15.67
C PHE A 442 15.10 -3.38 -14.24
N MET A 443 13.85 -2.96 -14.06
CA MET A 443 13.15 -3.04 -12.75
C MET A 443 12.69 -4.46 -12.40
N SER A 444 12.34 -5.28 -13.39
CA SER A 444 11.71 -6.59 -13.18
C SER A 444 12.56 -7.78 -13.59
N ILE A 445 13.76 -7.58 -14.13
CA ILE A 445 14.62 -8.67 -14.60
C ILE A 445 15.70 -9.00 -13.58
N PHE A 446 15.81 -10.28 -13.24
CA PHE A 446 16.76 -10.81 -12.28
C PHE A 446 17.65 -11.86 -12.92
N ALA A 447 18.94 -11.80 -12.60
CA ALA A 447 19.87 -12.89 -12.85
C ALA A 447 19.68 -13.95 -11.77
N VAL A 448 19.51 -15.19 -12.21
CA VAL A 448 19.19 -16.31 -11.32
C VAL A 448 20.02 -17.54 -11.65
N ARG A 449 20.09 -18.45 -10.68
CA ARG A 449 20.66 -19.80 -10.84
C ARG A 449 19.52 -20.82 -10.77
N SER A 450 19.42 -21.69 -11.76
CA SER A 450 18.48 -22.81 -11.74
C SER A 450 18.95 -23.93 -10.81
N VAL A 451 18.07 -24.87 -10.47
CA VAL A 451 18.43 -26.10 -9.71
C VAL A 451 19.53 -26.92 -10.41
N ASN A 452 19.64 -26.82 -11.74
CA ASN A 452 20.68 -27.48 -12.53
C ASN A 452 21.99 -26.67 -12.59
N ASN A 453 22.14 -25.64 -11.76
CA ASN A 453 23.28 -24.74 -11.72
C ASN A 453 23.51 -23.93 -13.01
N GLU A 454 22.47 -23.75 -13.83
CA GLU A 454 22.53 -22.90 -15.03
C GLU A 454 22.23 -21.45 -14.68
N PHE A 455 23.01 -20.52 -15.25
CA PHE A 455 22.74 -19.09 -15.14
C PHE A 455 21.66 -18.68 -16.13
N LYS A 456 20.56 -18.13 -15.60
CA LYS A 456 19.42 -17.68 -16.39
C LYS A 456 19.01 -16.26 -16.01
N LYS A 457 18.10 -15.69 -16.81
CA LYS A 457 17.40 -14.44 -16.50
C LYS A 457 15.92 -14.74 -16.40
N ILE A 458 15.28 -14.20 -15.38
CA ILE A 458 13.82 -14.23 -15.24
C ILE A 458 13.28 -12.82 -15.16
N LYS A 459 12.13 -12.59 -15.79
CA LYS A 459 11.31 -11.39 -15.63
C LYS A 459 10.21 -11.72 -14.62
N LEU A 460 10.15 -10.94 -13.53
CA LEU A 460 9.07 -11.02 -12.55
C LEU A 460 7.97 -10.04 -12.95
N GLN A 461 6.75 -10.55 -13.03
CA GLN A 461 5.57 -9.75 -13.35
C GLN A 461 4.56 -9.91 -12.23
N TRP A 462 3.96 -8.79 -11.86
CA TRP A 462 2.79 -8.76 -11.01
C TRP A 462 1.60 -8.95 -11.94
N TRP A 463 0.92 -10.09 -11.78
CA TRP A 463 -0.15 -10.49 -12.67
C TRP A 463 -1.47 -10.51 -11.90
N SER A 464 -2.47 -9.80 -12.43
CA SER A 464 -3.83 -9.80 -11.93
C SER A 464 -4.76 -10.47 -12.95
N ARG A 465 -5.54 -11.46 -12.52
CA ARG A 465 -6.58 -12.10 -13.34
C ARG A 465 -7.77 -12.48 -12.48
N ASP A 466 -8.97 -12.06 -12.87
CA ASP A 466 -10.23 -12.44 -12.22
C ASP A 466 -10.28 -12.14 -10.70
N GLY A 467 -9.63 -11.04 -10.28
CA GLY A 467 -9.52 -10.63 -8.87
C GLY A 467 -8.42 -11.35 -8.08
N TRP A 468 -7.61 -12.18 -8.73
CA TRP A 468 -6.46 -12.84 -8.12
C TRP A 468 -5.17 -12.18 -8.58
N VAL A 469 -4.34 -11.79 -7.61
CA VAL A 469 -3.02 -11.21 -7.86
C VAL A 469 -1.91 -12.17 -7.44
N GLN A 470 -0.90 -12.32 -8.28
CA GLN A 470 0.26 -13.15 -7.97
C GLN A 470 1.53 -12.71 -8.72
N TRP A 471 2.67 -13.13 -8.21
CA TRP A 471 3.95 -13.02 -8.90
C TRP A 471 4.12 -14.15 -9.92
N LYS A 472 4.34 -13.79 -11.18
CA LYS A 472 4.72 -14.71 -12.24
C LYS A 472 6.18 -14.50 -12.62
N ALA A 473 6.95 -15.58 -12.77
CA ALA A 473 8.29 -15.50 -13.33
C ALA A 473 8.33 -16.14 -14.71
N GLN A 474 8.89 -15.43 -15.67
CA GLN A 474 9.09 -15.87 -17.04
C GLN A 474 10.59 -15.88 -17.35
N GLU A 475 11.12 -17.00 -17.85
CA GLU A 475 12.51 -17.01 -18.36
C GLU A 475 12.62 -16.07 -19.57
N VAL A 476 13.68 -15.25 -19.59
CA VAL A 476 13.96 -14.30 -20.66
C VAL A 476 15.07 -14.87 -21.53
N SER A 477 14.79 -15.09 -22.82
CA SER A 477 15.80 -15.57 -23.76
C SER A 477 16.86 -14.49 -24.03
N SER A 478 18.04 -14.89 -24.54
CA SER A 478 19.08 -13.93 -24.92
C SER A 478 18.60 -12.92 -25.97
N ASP A 479 17.79 -13.38 -26.94
CA ASP A 479 17.26 -12.53 -28.01
C ASP A 479 16.22 -11.55 -27.48
N GLU A 480 15.30 -12.01 -26.63
CA GLU A 480 14.31 -11.15 -25.95
C GLU A 480 15.00 -10.11 -25.07
N PHE A 481 16.02 -10.51 -24.31
CA PHE A 481 16.79 -9.60 -23.48
C PHE A 481 17.51 -8.53 -24.32
N ASN A 482 18.10 -8.91 -25.45
CA ASN A 482 18.77 -7.97 -26.35
C ASN A 482 17.78 -7.02 -27.04
N LYS A 483 16.53 -7.44 -27.26
CA LYS A 483 15.45 -6.58 -27.74
C LYS A 483 15.06 -5.56 -26.67
N LEU A 484 14.77 -6.01 -25.45
CA LEU A 484 14.42 -5.14 -24.33
C LEU A 484 15.51 -4.09 -24.01
N LYS A 485 16.79 -4.48 -24.15
CA LYS A 485 17.92 -3.55 -23.97
C LYS A 485 17.99 -2.46 -25.05
N ARG A 486 17.57 -2.75 -26.28
CA ARG A 486 17.49 -1.74 -27.35
C ARG A 486 16.36 -0.76 -27.07
N GLU A 487 15.19 -1.27 -26.70
CA GLU A 487 14.02 -0.46 -26.33
C GLU A 487 14.32 0.47 -25.13
N GLU A 488 15.03 -0.01 -24.09
CA GLU A 488 15.45 0.84 -22.96
C GLU A 488 16.47 1.92 -23.32
N ASN A 489 17.25 1.75 -24.40
CA ASN A 489 18.22 2.76 -24.84
C ASN A 489 17.60 3.80 -25.80
N GLU A 490 16.42 3.52 -26.34
CA GLU A 490 15.68 4.40 -27.26
C GLU A 490 14.68 5.30 -26.52
N GLN A 491 14.38 5.00 -25.24
CA GLN A 491 13.63 5.85 -24.30
C GLN A 491 14.56 6.68 -23.45
#